data_AF-A0A2T3R0T9-F1
#
_entry.id   AF-A0A2T3R0T9-F1
#
_cell.length_a   1.000
_cell.length_b   1.000
_cell.length_c   1.000
_cell.angle_alpha   90.00
_cell.angle_beta   90.00
_cell.angle_gamma   90.00
#
_symmetry.space_group_name_H-M   'P 1'
#
loop_
_entity.id
_entity.type
_entity.pdbx_description
1 polymer ?
#
loop_
_entity_poly.entity_id
_entity_poly.type
_entity_poly.pdbx_seq_one_letter_code
_entity_poly.pdbx_strand_id
1 'polypeptide(L)'
;MNITYSENRHLRKFFHLHEQYQAIIYQDVRERLPNLIASQSAKIKTARQLRNDGLKIYEYKIVAAKDAVFRLAYTYFNDTINVIYISQTIIKHQFCKLLEKTELVD
;
A
#
# COMPACT_ATOMS: atom_id res chain seq x y z
N MET A 1 -14.92 0.94 -7.06
CA MET A 1 -13.46 0.78 -6.96
C MET A 1 -13.06 -0.67 -7.20
N ASN A 2 -12.31 -0.90 -8.27
CA ASN A 2 -11.58 -2.15 -8.49
C ASN A 2 -10.29 -2.18 -7.65
N ILE A 3 -9.85 -3.36 -7.24
CA ILE A 3 -8.64 -3.53 -6.42
C ILE A 3 -7.76 -4.60 -7.05
N THR A 4 -6.52 -4.22 -7.33
CA THR A 4 -5.49 -5.11 -7.88
C THR A 4 -4.25 -5.09 -7.00
N TYR A 5 -3.44 -6.13 -7.13
CA TYR A 5 -2.12 -6.23 -6.52
C TYR A 5 -1.11 -6.44 -7.66
N SER A 6 -0.07 -5.61 -7.71
CA SER A 6 0.95 -5.74 -8.74
C SER A 6 1.72 -7.05 -8.62
N GLU A 7 1.92 -7.74 -9.73
CA GLU A 7 2.78 -8.91 -9.82
C GLU A 7 4.25 -8.50 -9.75
N ASN A 8 4.79 -8.36 -8.54
CA ASN A 8 6.19 -8.00 -8.32
C ASN A 8 6.84 -8.85 -7.22
N ARG A 9 8.18 -8.87 -7.19
CA ARG A 9 8.94 -9.66 -6.22
C ARG A 9 8.75 -9.20 -4.76
N HIS A 10 8.46 -7.91 -4.55
CA HIS A 10 8.34 -7.34 -3.21
C HIS A 10 7.04 -7.77 -2.54
N LEU A 11 5.92 -7.71 -3.25
CA LEU A 11 4.63 -8.20 -2.74
C LEU A 11 4.63 -9.71 -2.53
N ARG A 12 5.19 -10.47 -3.49
CA ARG A 12 5.36 -11.93 -3.34
C ARG A 12 6.16 -12.28 -2.09
N LYS A 13 7.31 -11.62 -1.89
CA LYS A 13 8.14 -11.80 -0.69
C LYS A 13 7.40 -11.40 0.59
N PHE A 14 6.70 -10.27 0.57
CA PHE A 14 5.95 -9.79 1.72
C PHE A 14 4.86 -10.79 2.15
N PHE A 15 4.02 -11.24 1.22
CA PHE A 15 2.96 -12.20 1.54
C PHE A 15 3.51 -13.58 1.90
N HIS A 16 4.64 -14.00 1.35
CA HIS A 16 5.30 -15.23 1.80
C HIS A 16 5.76 -15.15 3.27
N LEU A 17 6.27 -14.00 3.72
CA LEU A 17 6.72 -13.80 5.11
C LEU A 17 5.56 -13.54 6.09
N HIS A 18 4.39 -13.17 5.58
CA HIS A 18 3.24 -12.70 6.36
C HIS A 18 1.94 -13.36 5.91
N GLU A 19 2.00 -14.62 5.48
CA GLU A 19 0.88 -15.37 4.91
C GLU A 19 -0.33 -15.38 5.86
N GLN A 20 -0.08 -15.50 7.16
CA GLN A 20 -1.12 -15.49 8.19
C GLN A 20 -1.96 -14.20 8.24
N TYR A 21 -1.44 -13.09 7.70
CA TYR A 21 -2.13 -11.80 7.66
C TYR A 21 -2.72 -11.46 6.29
N GLN A 22 -2.49 -12.30 5.26
CA GLN A 22 -2.88 -11.99 3.89
C GLN A 22 -4.39 -11.76 3.75
N ALA A 23 -5.22 -12.64 4.32
CA ALA A 23 -6.67 -12.50 4.29
C ALA A 23 -7.15 -11.20 4.95
N ILE A 24 -6.57 -10.84 6.09
CA ILE A 24 -6.89 -9.62 6.84
C ILE A 24 -6.49 -8.37 6.03
N ILE A 25 -5.31 -8.39 5.42
CA ILE A 25 -4.82 -7.29 4.57
C ILE A 25 -5.74 -7.11 3.36
N TYR A 26 -6.13 -8.20 2.68
CA TYR A 26 -7.06 -8.13 1.56
C TYR A 26 -8.43 -7.61 1.97
N GLN A 27 -8.92 -8.01 3.13
CA GLN A 27 -10.19 -7.51 3.65
C GLN A 27 -10.12 -6.01 4.00
N ASP A 28 -9.09 -5.55 4.71
CA ASP A 28 -8.94 -4.12 5.06
C ASP A 28 -8.79 -3.25 3.80
N VAL A 29 -8.00 -3.69 2.82
CA VAL A 29 -7.88 -3.00 1.53
C VAL A 29 -9.21 -3.00 0.78
N ARG A 30 -10.00 -4.08 0.83
CA ARG A 30 -11.29 -4.16 0.15
C ARG A 30 -12.36 -3.29 0.77
N GLU A 31 -12.49 -3.33 2.09
CA GLU A 31 -13.62 -2.74 2.79
C GLU A 31 -13.34 -1.31 3.27
N ARG A 32 -12.08 -1.01 3.62
CA ARG A 32 -11.75 0.25 4.29
C ARG A 32 -11.09 1.26 3.38
N LEU A 33 -10.14 0.84 2.55
CA LEU A 33 -9.39 1.78 1.72
C LEU A 33 -10.29 2.56 0.72
N PRO A 34 -11.25 1.93 0.01
CA PRO A 34 -12.19 2.66 -0.85
C PRO A 34 -12.96 3.75 -0.12
N ASN A 35 -13.45 3.46 1.09
CA ASN A 35 -14.20 4.40 1.91
C ASN A 35 -13.33 5.60 2.34
N LEU A 36 -12.05 5.35 2.68
CA LEU A 36 -11.10 6.42 3.02
C LEU A 36 -10.76 7.31 1.83
N ILE A 37 -10.68 6.74 0.62
CA ILE A 37 -10.45 7.49 -0.62
C ILE A 37 -11.68 8.34 -0.95
N ALA A 38 -12.88 7.74 -0.95
CA ALA A 38 -14.14 8.42 -1.25
C ALA A 38 -14.42 9.59 -0.29
N SER A 39 -14.09 9.42 0.99
CA SER A 39 -14.23 10.47 2.02
C SER A 39 -13.07 11.48 2.06
N GLN A 40 -12.10 11.40 1.14
CA GLN A 40 -10.89 12.25 1.13
C GLN A 40 -10.19 12.30 2.50
N SER A 41 -10.12 11.15 3.17
CA SER A 41 -9.66 11.07 4.55
C SER A 41 -8.20 11.53 4.69
N ALA A 42 -7.91 12.34 5.71
CA ALA A 42 -6.55 12.74 6.09
C ALA A 42 -5.62 11.56 6.47
N LYS A 43 -6.18 10.34 6.64
CA LYS A 43 -5.43 9.10 6.81
C LYS A 43 -4.71 8.66 5.54
N ILE A 44 -5.21 9.05 4.36
CA ILE A 44 -4.55 8.84 3.08
C ILE A 44 -3.51 9.93 2.88
N LYS A 45 -2.30 9.52 2.52
CA LYS A 45 -1.17 10.44 2.34
C LYS A 45 -0.49 10.14 1.02
N THR A 46 0.17 11.14 0.46
CA THR A 46 1.08 10.92 -0.67
C THR A 46 2.42 10.39 -0.16
N ALA A 47 3.01 9.47 -0.90
CA ALA A 47 4.37 8.98 -0.67
C ALA A 47 5.39 10.00 -1.22
N ARG A 48 5.36 11.24 -0.72
CA ARG A 48 6.12 12.39 -1.25
C ARG A 48 5.74 12.68 -2.72
N GLN A 49 6.74 12.79 -3.60
CA GLN A 49 6.61 13.02 -5.04
C GLN A 49 6.85 11.74 -5.86
N LEU A 50 6.93 10.58 -5.20
CA LEU A 50 7.21 9.31 -5.87
C LEU A 50 6.05 8.94 -6.80
N ARG A 51 6.41 8.35 -7.94
CA ARG A 51 5.48 7.88 -8.97
C ARG A 51 5.80 6.44 -9.36
N ASN A 52 4.79 5.73 -9.81
CA ASN A 52 4.90 4.40 -10.39
C ASN A 52 4.17 4.45 -11.73
N ASP A 53 4.88 4.25 -12.83
CA ASP A 53 4.35 4.35 -14.20
C ASP A 53 3.68 5.71 -14.45
N GLY A 54 4.30 6.79 -13.96
CA GLY A 54 3.80 8.16 -14.04
C GLY A 54 2.64 8.47 -13.08
N LEU A 55 2.07 7.49 -12.39
CA LEU A 55 0.97 7.69 -11.44
C LEU A 55 1.50 8.04 -10.05
N LYS A 56 0.82 8.97 -9.38
CA LYS A 56 1.17 9.35 -8.00
C LYS A 56 0.98 8.17 -7.05
N ILE A 57 1.98 7.94 -6.21
CA ILE A 57 1.90 6.91 -5.16
C ILE A 57 1.30 7.50 -3.88
N TYR A 58 0.29 6.81 -3.38
CA TYR A 58 -0.34 7.04 -2.09
C TYR A 58 0.10 5.99 -1.08
N GLU A 59 -0.01 6.31 0.20
CA GLU A 59 0.34 5.43 1.29
C GLU A 59 -0.75 5.41 2.37
N TYR A 60 -0.91 4.23 2.96
CA TYR A 60 -1.94 3.94 3.95
C TYR A 60 -1.44 2.88 4.96
N LYS A 61 -1.82 3.04 6.23
CA LYS A 61 -1.47 2.09 7.31
C LYS A 61 -2.57 1.06 7.51
N ILE A 62 -2.21 -0.21 7.53
CA ILE A 62 -3.08 -1.33 7.90
C ILE A 62 -2.72 -1.80 9.30
N VAL A 63 -3.72 -2.08 10.13
CA VAL A 63 -3.54 -2.76 11.42
C VAL A 63 -4.13 -4.16 11.27
N ALA A 64 -3.28 -5.16 11.07
CA ALA A 64 -3.72 -6.55 10.89
C ALA A 64 -3.89 -7.29 12.23
N ALA A 65 -3.09 -6.93 13.24
CA ALA A 65 -3.23 -7.39 14.62
C ALA A 65 -2.57 -6.38 15.58
N LYS A 66 -2.66 -6.61 16.90
CA LYS A 66 -2.06 -5.75 17.93
C LYS A 66 -0.58 -5.44 17.67
N ASP A 67 0.19 -6.46 17.30
CA ASP A 67 1.63 -6.37 17.04
C ASP A 67 1.97 -6.47 15.54
N ALA A 68 0.96 -6.44 14.66
CA ALA A 68 1.11 -6.54 13.21
C ALA A 68 0.47 -5.33 12.53
N VAL A 69 1.27 -4.27 12.42
CA VAL A 69 0.92 -3.08 11.65
C VAL A 69 1.77 -3.09 10.39
N PHE A 70 1.18 -2.69 9.27
CA PHE A 70 1.86 -2.56 8.00
C PHE A 70 1.56 -1.20 7.38
N ARG A 71 2.39 -0.82 6.41
CA ARG A 71 2.13 0.32 5.54
C ARG A 71 2.20 -0.17 4.10
N LEU A 72 1.19 0.18 3.32
CA LEU A 72 1.12 -0.12 1.90
C LEU A 72 1.30 1.14 1.08
N ALA A 73 1.84 0.97 -0.12
CA ALA A 73 1.84 1.94 -1.19
C ALA A 73 0.92 1.47 -2.32
N TYR A 74 0.17 2.40 -2.90
CA TYR A 74 -0.76 2.12 -3.99
C TYR A 74 -0.84 3.29 -4.97
N THR A 75 -1.22 3.00 -6.20
CA THR A 75 -1.67 4.01 -7.17
C THR A 75 -3.20 3.98 -7.25
N TYR A 76 -3.79 5.11 -7.60
CA TYR A 76 -5.24 5.24 -7.80
C TYR A 76 -5.52 5.95 -9.12
N PHE A 77 -6.14 5.23 -10.06
CA PHE A 77 -6.45 5.73 -11.40
C PHE A 77 -7.67 4.99 -11.97
N ASN A 78 -8.57 5.69 -12.67
CA ASN A 78 -9.78 5.12 -13.27
C ASN A 78 -10.55 4.17 -12.32
N ASP A 79 -10.85 4.65 -11.11
CA ASP A 79 -11.56 3.89 -10.07
C ASP A 79 -10.86 2.57 -9.68
N THR A 80 -9.57 2.43 -9.97
CA THR A 80 -8.76 1.25 -9.65
C THR A 80 -7.69 1.61 -8.63
N ILE A 81 -7.70 0.89 -7.51
CA ILE A 81 -6.64 0.90 -6.52
C ILE A 81 -5.69 -0.24 -6.89
N ASN A 82 -4.44 0.10 -7.21
CA ASN A 82 -3.41 -0.90 -7.44
C ASN A 82 -2.38 -0.87 -6.32
N VAL A 83 -2.37 -1.91 -5.47
CA VAL A 83 -1.39 -2.05 -4.40
C VAL A 83 -0.06 -2.51 -5.01
N ILE A 84 1.00 -1.73 -4.80
CA ILE A 84 2.30 -1.97 -5.44
C ILE A 84 3.37 -2.46 -4.46
N TYR A 85 3.27 -2.10 -3.18
CA TYR A 85 4.28 -2.42 -2.19
C TYR A 85 3.69 -2.44 -0.77
N ILE A 86 4.16 -3.35 0.09
CA ILE A 86 3.79 -3.40 1.52
C ILE A 86 5.05 -3.66 2.34
N SER A 87 5.16 -3.02 3.50
CA SER A 87 6.26 -3.21 4.44
C SER A 87 5.78 -3.06 5.89
N GLN A 88 6.51 -3.69 6.82
CA GLN A 88 6.38 -3.46 8.27
C GLN A 88 6.88 -2.08 8.71
N THR A 89 7.53 -1.30 7.82
CA THR A 89 8.04 0.03 8.16
C THR A 89 6.90 1.04 8.28
N ILE A 90 6.51 1.35 9.53
CA ILE A 90 5.35 2.22 9.84
C ILE A 90 5.67 3.70 9.78
N ILE A 91 6.93 4.08 9.99
CA ILE A 91 7.37 5.48 9.98
C ILE A 91 7.40 5.97 8.52
N LYS A 92 6.60 7.00 8.21
CA LYS A 92 6.40 7.50 6.84
C LYS A 92 7.71 7.77 6.11
N HIS A 93 8.61 8.47 6.77
CA HIS A 93 9.89 8.86 6.18
C HIS A 93 10.76 7.67 5.80
N GLN A 94 10.82 6.65 6.66
CA GLN A 94 11.57 5.42 6.41
C GLN A 94 10.90 4.58 5.33
N PHE A 95 9.57 4.48 5.35
CA PHE A 95 8.82 3.76 4.32
C PHE A 95 9.05 4.36 2.94
N CYS A 96 8.93 5.68 2.80
CA CYS A 96 9.21 6.35 1.53
C CYS A 96 10.65 6.10 1.06
N LYS A 97 11.64 6.17 1.96
CA LYS A 97 13.04 5.85 1.62
C LYS A 97 13.27 4.40 1.20
N LEU A 98 12.51 3.45 1.74
CA LEU A 98 12.59 2.05 1.32
C LEU A 98 11.96 1.86 -0.05
N LEU A 99 10.78 2.44 -0.26
CA LEU A 99 10.06 2.38 -1.54
C LEU A 99 10.88 3.01 -2.68
N GLU A 100 11.49 4.17 -2.43
CA GLU A 100 12.36 4.90 -3.37
C GLU A 100 13.61 4.09 -3.80
N LYS A 101 13.99 3.04 -3.06
CA LYS A 101 15.10 2.14 -3.42
C LYS A 101 14.66 0.94 -4.26
N THR A 102 13.36 0.80 -4.53
CA THR A 102 12.84 -0.31 -5.34
C THR A 102 12.74 0.10 -6.80
N GLU A 103 12.67 -0.90 -7.67
CA GLU A 103 12.37 -0.74 -9.10
C GLU A 103 10.91 -0.33 -9.39
N LEU A 104 10.10 -0.10 -8.36
CA LEU A 104 8.67 0.22 -8.48
C LEU A 104 8.42 1.73 -8.60
N VAL A 105 9.48 2.55 -8.56
CA VAL A 105 9.39 4.00 -8.54
C VAL A 105 10.16 4.59 -9.73
N ASP A 106 9.57 5.59 -10.38
CA ASP A 106 10.16 6.34 -11.50
C ASP A 106 11.29 7.29 -11.07
#